data_AF-A0AAV9KPT8-F1
#
_entry.id   AF-A0AAV9KPT8-F1
#
_cell.length_a   1.000
_cell.length_b   1.000
_cell.length_c   1.000
_cell.angle_alpha   90.00
_cell.angle_beta   90.00
_cell.angle_gamma   90.00
#
_symmetry.space_group_name_H-M   'P 1'
#
loop_
_entity.id
_entity.type
_entity.pdbx_description
1 polymer ?
#
loop_
_entity_poly.entity_id
_entity_poly.type
_entity_poly.pdbx_seq_one_letter_code
_entity_poly.pdbx_strand_id
1 'polypeptide(L)'
;MESQKITSNKNCARLYPVGVQKRKGVKFVAEIRHPIDKKNIWLGTFTTVDEAFARYKSKKLEFEELIIAKNAKKDQISEKSNKKICSGDGYKQKAQWVLLEIQIHQRELRKKSKKKWEMKRMNNYLRGLG
;
A
#
# COMPACT_ATOMS: atom_id res chain seq x y z
N MET A 1 -0.97 16.73 33.70
CA MET A 1 -0.14 15.98 32.74
C MET A 1 -0.50 14.51 32.91
N GLU A 2 -1.58 14.10 32.26
CA GLU A 2 -2.23 12.80 32.49
C GLU A 2 -1.41 11.68 31.83
N SER A 3 -0.91 10.76 32.65
CA SER A 3 -0.19 9.56 32.18
C SER A 3 -1.19 8.51 31.70
N GLN A 4 -1.19 8.20 30.41
CA GLN A 4 -2.01 7.11 29.87
C GLN A 4 -1.35 5.76 30.18
N LYS A 5 -1.91 5.05 31.16
CA LYS A 5 -1.62 3.64 31.45
C LYS A 5 -2.07 2.77 30.28
N ILE A 6 -1.14 2.06 29.63
CA ILE A 6 -1.47 1.06 28.61
C ILE A 6 -1.65 -0.29 29.31
N THR A 7 -2.91 -0.68 29.50
CA THR A 7 -3.30 -2.00 30.00
C THR A 7 -3.17 -3.08 28.91
N SER A 8 -2.69 -4.24 29.32
CA SER A 8 -2.39 -5.44 28.53
C SER A 8 -3.59 -6.10 27.85
N ASN A 9 -3.50 -6.42 26.54
CA ASN A 9 -3.97 -7.72 26.01
C ASN A 9 -3.43 -8.07 24.61
N LYS A 10 -3.44 -9.38 24.32
CA LYS A 10 -2.63 -10.13 23.35
C LYS A 10 -3.08 -9.96 21.90
N ASN A 11 -2.28 -9.21 21.15
CA ASN A 11 -1.88 -9.49 19.78
C ASN A 11 -0.46 -8.93 19.66
N CYS A 12 0.50 -9.64 19.07
CA CYS A 12 1.88 -9.17 18.89
C CYS A 12 1.95 -8.05 17.84
N ALA A 13 1.10 -7.04 17.98
CA ALA A 13 1.14 -5.81 17.23
C ALA A 13 2.52 -5.20 17.48
N ARG A 14 3.21 -4.89 16.38
CA ARG A 14 4.46 -4.15 16.39
C ARG A 14 4.25 -2.88 17.24
N LEU A 15 4.76 -2.88 18.46
CA LEU A 15 4.69 -1.73 19.39
C LEU A 15 5.46 -0.51 18.85
N TYR A 16 6.29 -0.72 17.82
CA TYR A 16 7.14 0.29 17.20
C TYR A 16 6.95 0.30 15.68
N PRO A 17 7.22 1.43 15.00
CA PRO A 17 7.22 1.52 13.55
C PRO A 17 8.08 0.45 12.88
N VAL A 18 7.73 0.10 11.64
CA VAL A 18 8.48 -0.91 10.87
C VAL A 18 9.95 -0.51 10.76
N GLY A 19 10.86 -1.46 11.03
CA GLY A 19 12.30 -1.23 11.01
C GLY A 19 12.88 -0.70 12.31
N VAL A 20 12.05 -0.38 13.31
CA VAL A 20 12.47 0.05 14.64
C VAL A 20 12.24 -1.06 15.67
N GLN A 21 13.27 -1.39 16.43
CA GLN A 21 13.21 -2.37 17.51
C GLN A 21 13.64 -1.75 18.83
N LYS A 22 12.91 -2.03 19.92
CA LYS A 22 13.36 -1.72 21.28
C LYS A 22 14.22 -2.85 21.83
N ARG A 23 15.39 -2.53 22.38
CA ARG A 23 16.20 -3.47 23.18
C ARG A 23 16.03 -3.20 24.69
N LYS A 24 16.56 -4.07 25.55
CA LYS A 24 16.53 -3.87 27.02
C LYS A 24 17.15 -2.50 27.35
N GLY A 25 16.34 -1.55 27.83
CA GLY A 25 16.73 -0.16 28.10
C GLY A 25 15.91 0.92 27.34
N VAL A 26 16.50 2.11 27.14
CA VAL A 26 15.90 3.30 26.48
C VAL A 26 16.38 3.47 25.03
N LYS A 27 17.16 2.52 24.50
CA LYS A 27 17.74 2.62 23.15
C LYS A 27 16.82 1.97 22.11
N PHE A 28 16.55 2.70 21.04
CA PHE A 28 15.87 2.22 19.84
C PHE A 28 16.91 1.84 18.78
N VAL A 29 16.66 0.75 18.08
CA VAL A 29 17.56 0.24 17.05
C VAL A 29 16.84 0.34 15.71
N ALA A 30 17.54 0.89 14.71
CA ALA A 30 17.07 0.84 13.33
C ALA A 30 17.82 -0.26 12.58
N GLU A 31 17.07 -1.18 11.98
CA GLU A 31 17.61 -2.25 11.15
C GLU A 31 16.83 -2.37 9.85
N ILE A 32 17.52 -2.75 8.78
CA ILE A 32 16.90 -2.94 7.47
C ILE A 32 17.49 -4.16 6.79
N ARG A 33 16.64 -4.94 6.12
CA ARG A 33 17.08 -6.08 5.31
C ARG A 33 17.46 -5.58 3.91
N HIS A 34 18.68 -5.89 3.47
CA HIS A 34 19.12 -5.58 2.12
C HIS A 34 18.29 -6.39 1.11
N PRO A 35 17.69 -5.77 0.08
CA PRO A 35 16.75 -6.47 -0.81
C PRO A 35 17.42 -7.49 -1.74
N ILE A 36 18.71 -7.30 -2.07
CA ILE A 36 19.45 -8.16 -2.99
C ILE A 36 20.18 -9.24 -2.20
N ASP A 37 21.13 -8.81 -1.37
CA ASP A 37 21.99 -9.68 -0.56
C ASP A 37 21.25 -10.41 0.58
N LYS A 38 20.00 -10.02 0.90
CA LYS A 38 19.17 -10.61 1.97
C LYS A 38 19.80 -10.57 3.37
N LYS A 39 20.87 -9.80 3.56
CA LYS A 39 21.55 -9.57 4.84
C LYS A 39 20.89 -8.41 5.59
N ASN A 40 20.85 -8.48 6.91
CA ASN A 40 20.38 -7.36 7.73
C ASN A 40 21.52 -6.37 7.94
N ILE A 41 21.23 -5.09 7.76
CA ILE A 41 22.15 -3.98 7.96
C ILE A 41 21.69 -3.21 9.18
N TRP A 42 22.61 -3.07 10.13
CA TRP A 42 22.40 -2.26 11.32
C TRP A 42 22.64 -0.80 10.97
N LEU A 43 21.62 0.04 11.14
CA LEU A 43 21.69 1.47 10.78
C LEU A 43 22.15 2.35 11.95
N GLY A 44 22.11 1.81 13.16
CA GLY A 44 22.56 2.49 14.37
C GLY A 44 21.60 2.28 15.54
N THR A 45 21.92 2.97 16.64
CA THR A 45 21.09 3.05 17.84
C THR A 45 20.76 4.49 18.12
N PHE A 46 19.51 4.77 18.42
CA PHE A 46 18.96 6.11 18.61
C PHE A 46 18.23 6.17 19.94
N THR A 47 18.13 7.37 20.50
CA THR A 47 17.44 7.60 21.78
C THR A 47 15.94 7.80 21.58
N THR A 48 15.52 8.20 20.38
CA THR A 48 14.12 8.43 20.03
C THR A 48 13.63 7.46 18.95
N VAL A 49 12.33 7.21 18.93
CA VAL A 49 11.68 6.35 17.92
C VAL A 49 11.69 7.04 16.56
N ASP A 50 11.41 8.34 16.53
CA ASP A 50 11.28 9.10 15.28
C ASP A 50 12.61 9.21 14.53
N GLU A 51 13.72 9.41 15.24
CA GLU A 51 15.05 9.42 14.65
C GLU A 51 15.44 8.06 14.06
N ALA A 52 15.18 6.98 14.81
CA ALA A 52 15.39 5.61 14.31
C ALA A 52 14.57 5.35 13.04
N PHE A 53 13.30 5.77 13.04
CA PHE A 53 12.41 5.60 11.91
C PHE A 53 12.83 6.46 10.71
N ALA A 54 13.27 7.69 10.92
CA ALA A 54 13.80 8.56 9.88
C ALA A 54 15.02 7.92 9.20
N ARG A 55 15.96 7.38 9.99
CA ARG A 55 17.13 6.69 9.45
C ARG A 55 16.76 5.47 8.62
N TYR A 56 15.78 4.69 9.09
CA TYR A 56 15.22 3.56 8.35
C TYR A 56 14.61 4.00 7.01
N LYS A 57 13.79 5.05 7.03
CA LYS A 57 13.11 5.57 5.84
C LYS A 57 14.09 6.04 4.77
N SER A 58 15.12 6.80 5.14
CA SER A 58 16.16 7.25 4.21
C SER A 58 16.88 6.07 3.56
N LYS A 59 17.26 5.05 4.35
CA LYS A 59 17.95 3.88 3.79
C LYS A 59 17.05 3.03 2.89
N LYS A 60 15.75 2.95 3.21
CA LYS A 60 14.77 2.24 2.39
C LYS A 60 14.66 2.83 0.99
N LEU A 61 14.71 4.16 0.85
CA LEU A 61 14.69 4.83 -0.45
C LEU A 61 15.91 4.47 -1.30
N GLU A 62 17.12 4.52 -0.73
CA GLU A 62 18.35 4.08 -1.43
C GLU A 62 18.23 2.64 -1.93
N PHE A 63 17.60 1.75 -1.16
CA PHE A 63 17.38 0.36 -1.55
C PHE A 63 16.31 0.17 -2.61
N GLU A 64 15.27 1.00 -2.62
CA GLU A 64 14.24 0.98 -3.67
C GLU A 64 14.88 1.36 -5.02
N GLU A 65 15.77 2.35 -5.05
CA GLU A 65 16.55 2.72 -6.24
C GLU A 65 17.43 1.56 -6.75
N LEU A 66 18.12 0.86 -5.85
CA LEU A 66 18.93 -0.32 -6.21
C LEU A 66 18.09 -1.46 -6.80
N ILE A 67 16.87 -1.67 -6.30
CA ILE A 67 15.95 -2.68 -6.84
C ILE A 67 15.53 -2.30 -8.25
N ILE A 68 15.17 -1.04 -8.48
CA ILE A 68 14.78 -0.53 -9.80
C ILE A 68 15.93 -0.72 -10.80
N ALA A 69 17.15 -0.31 -10.42
CA ALA A 69 18.34 -0.48 -11.24
C ALA A 69 18.64 -1.96 -11.54
N LYS A 70 18.48 -2.86 -10.57
CA LYS A 70 18.68 -4.30 -10.78
C LYS A 70 17.63 -4.89 -11.72
N ASN A 71 16.38 -4.48 -11.61
CA ASN A 71 15.31 -4.95 -12.49
C ASN A 71 15.53 -4.47 -13.93
N ALA A 72 15.92 -3.20 -14.13
CA ALA A 72 16.26 -2.69 -15.45
C ALA A 72 17.40 -3.48 -16.13
N LYS A 73 18.41 -3.91 -15.37
CA LYS A 73 19.48 -4.80 -15.87
C LYS A 73 18.99 -6.21 -16.16
N LYS A 74 18.01 -6.71 -15.40
CA LYS A 74 17.43 -8.04 -15.61
C LYS A 74 16.62 -8.09 -16.91
N ASP A 75 15.92 -7.01 -17.25
CA ASP A 75 15.13 -6.95 -18.47
C ASP A 75 16.02 -7.04 -19.73
N GLN A 76 17.26 -6.51 -19.67
CA GLN A 76 18.27 -6.66 -20.73
C GLN A 76 18.87 -8.08 -20.82
N ILE A 77 18.76 -8.89 -19.76
CA ILE A 77 19.27 -10.27 -19.71
C ILE A 77 18.13 -11.28 -20.02
N SER A 78 16.87 -10.83 -20.01
CA SER A 78 15.69 -11.70 -19.99
C SER A 78 15.26 -12.31 -21.33
N GLU A 79 15.97 -12.08 -22.44
CA GLU A 79 15.89 -12.99 -23.60
C GLU A 79 16.48 -14.38 -23.32
N LYS A 80 17.20 -14.57 -22.20
CA LYS A 80 17.59 -15.89 -21.71
C LYS A 80 17.21 -16.08 -20.23
N SER A 81 16.27 -16.99 -20.00
CA SER A 81 16.00 -17.72 -18.76
C SER A 81 15.10 -17.06 -17.68
N ASN A 82 13.81 -17.40 -17.79
CA ASN A 82 12.85 -17.78 -16.75
C ASN A 82 12.91 -17.14 -15.34
N LYS A 83 11.96 -16.21 -15.15
CA LYS A 83 10.91 -16.18 -14.11
C LYS A 83 11.26 -16.63 -12.68
N LYS A 84 11.47 -15.64 -11.79
CA LYS A 84 10.96 -15.62 -10.41
C LYS A 84 10.83 -14.15 -9.97
N ILE A 85 9.60 -13.76 -9.61
CA ILE A 85 9.20 -12.44 -9.12
C ILE A 85 8.74 -12.64 -7.68
N CYS A 86 9.28 -11.83 -6.76
CA CYS A 86 8.79 -11.71 -5.40
C CYS A 86 7.71 -10.61 -5.38
N SER A 87 6.48 -10.99 -5.08
CA SER A 87 5.28 -10.16 -5.24
C SER A 87 5.21 -9.03 -4.21
N GLY A 88 5.27 -7.78 -4.68
CA GLY A 88 4.83 -6.61 -3.91
C GLY A 88 3.33 -6.41 -4.11
N ASP A 89 2.51 -6.89 -3.17
CA ASP A 89 1.06 -6.92 -3.32
C ASP A 89 0.35 -5.87 -2.44
N GLY A 90 0.74 -4.60 -2.58
CA GLY A 90 0.07 -3.47 -1.89
C GLY A 90 -0.57 -2.43 -2.82
N TYR A 91 -0.06 -2.30 -4.04
CA TYR A 91 -0.45 -1.24 -4.99
C TYR A 91 -1.49 -1.70 -6.02
N LYS A 92 -1.57 -3.00 -6.31
CA LYS A 92 -2.52 -3.56 -7.29
C LYS A 92 -3.96 -3.59 -6.79
N GLN A 93 -4.17 -3.86 -5.51
CA GLN A 93 -5.52 -3.95 -4.93
C GLN A 93 -6.21 -2.58 -4.93
N LYS A 94 -5.51 -1.50 -4.52
CA LYS A 94 -6.09 -0.14 -4.52
C LYS A 94 -6.49 0.33 -5.92
N ALA A 95 -5.65 0.08 -6.93
CA ALA A 95 -5.97 0.40 -8.32
C ALA A 95 -7.19 -0.39 -8.83
N GLN A 96 -7.34 -1.65 -8.43
CA GLN A 96 -8.48 -2.49 -8.79
C GLN A 96 -9.80 -2.00 -8.17
N TRP A 97 -9.78 -1.56 -6.91
CA TRP A 97 -10.96 -0.99 -6.23
C TRP A 97 -11.46 0.29 -6.92
N VAL A 98 -10.55 1.21 -7.27
CA VAL A 98 -10.89 2.46 -7.97
C VAL A 98 -11.55 2.19 -9.33
N LEU A 99 -11.03 1.22 -10.09
CA LEU A 99 -11.62 0.84 -11.37
C LEU A 99 -13.01 0.20 -11.22
N LEU A 100 -13.24 -0.60 -10.18
CA LEU A 100 -14.53 -1.21 -9.91
C LEU A 100 -15.59 -0.16 -9.49
N GLU A 101 -15.21 0.85 -8.71
CA GLU A 101 -16.09 1.96 -8.33
C GLU A 101 -16.56 2.76 -9.56
N ILE A 102 -15.64 3.05 -10.49
CA ILE A 102 -15.97 3.73 -11.76
C ILE A 102 -16.96 2.88 -12.57
N GLN A 103 -16.76 1.56 -12.64
CA GLN A 103 -17.64 0.62 -13.36
C GLN A 103 -19.07 0.61 -12.79
N ILE A 104 -19.20 0.61 -11.45
CA ILE A 104 -20.49 0.62 -10.75
C ILE A 104 -21.22 1.93 -11.02
N HIS A 105 -20.52 3.06 -10.92
CA HIS A 105 -21.08 4.37 -11.17
C HIS A 105 -21.66 4.49 -12.60
N GLN A 106 -20.92 4.02 -13.61
CA GLN A 106 -21.40 4.01 -14.99
C GLN A 106 -22.63 3.11 -15.22
N ARG A 107 -22.73 1.96 -14.52
CA ARG A 107 -23.93 1.10 -14.58
C ARG A 107 -25.14 1.81 -13.99
N GLU A 108 -24.97 2.53 -12.89
CA GLU A 108 -26.05 3.26 -12.25
C GLU A 108 -26.55 4.43 -13.11
N LEU A 109 -25.63 5.17 -13.75
CA LEU A 109 -26.00 6.20 -14.74
C LEU A 109 -26.79 5.62 -15.92
N ARG A 110 -26.42 4.43 -16.40
CA ARG A 110 -27.18 3.72 -17.45
C ARG A 110 -28.57 3.32 -16.99
N LYS A 111 -28.72 2.81 -15.76
CA LYS A 111 -30.05 2.49 -15.17
C LYS A 111 -30.91 3.74 -15.03
N LYS A 112 -30.35 4.84 -14.50
CA LYS A 112 -31.05 6.13 -14.38
C LYS A 112 -31.47 6.68 -15.74
N SER A 113 -30.62 6.56 -16.76
CA SER A 113 -30.94 6.96 -18.13
C SER A 113 -32.08 6.12 -18.72
N LYS A 114 -32.03 4.79 -18.57
CA LYS A 114 -33.10 3.88 -19.02
C LYS A 114 -34.44 4.19 -18.35
N LYS A 115 -34.44 4.35 -17.02
CA LYS A 115 -35.65 4.72 -16.25
C LYS A 115 -36.21 6.08 -16.68
N LYS A 116 -35.34 7.06 -16.93
CA LYS A 116 -35.73 8.38 -17.47
C LYS A 116 -36.38 8.26 -18.86
N TRP A 117 -35.84 7.40 -19.72
CA TRP A 117 -36.39 7.13 -21.05
C TRP A 117 -37.75 6.43 -20.99
N GLU A 118 -37.91 5.42 -20.12
CA GLU A 118 -39.19 4.74 -19.86
C GLU A 118 -40.25 5.69 -19.30
N MET A 119 -39.90 6.54 -18.32
CA MET A 119 -40.80 7.56 -17.78
C MET A 119 -41.24 8.57 -18.84
N LYS A 120 -40.32 9.03 -19.70
CA LYS A 120 -40.64 9.92 -20.82
C LYS A 120 -41.57 9.24 -21.83
N ARG A 121 -41.36 7.95 -22.10
CA ARG A 121 -42.21 7.13 -22.97
C ARG A 121 -43.62 6.99 -22.40
N MET A 122 -43.76 6.66 -21.11
CA MET A 122 -45.06 6.54 -20.44
C MET A 122 -45.84 7.86 -20.40
N ASN A 123 -45.15 8.98 -20.12
CA ASN A 123 -45.76 10.31 -20.11
C ASN A 123 -46.27 10.73 -21.51
N ASN A 124 -45.64 10.25 -22.59
CA ASN A 124 -46.12 10.50 -23.96
C ASN A 124 -47.38 9.67 -24.30
N TYR A 125 -47.45 8.40 -23.89
CA TYR A 125 -48.66 7.58 -24.06
C TYR A 125 -49.88 8.18 -23.38
N LEU A 126 -49.72 8.76 -22.19
CA LEU A 126 -50.82 9.40 -21.44
C LEU A 126 -51.32 10.71 -22.09
N ARG A 127 -50.49 11.38 -22.91
CA ARG A 127 -50.88 12.63 -23.61
C ARG A 127 -51.59 12.41 -24.95
N GLY A 128 -51.51 11.20 -25.53
CA GLY A 128 -52.14 10.86 -26.81
C GLY A 128 -53.50 10.18 -26.70
N LEU A 129 -54.07 10.10 -25.50
CA LEU A 129 -55.37 9.48 -25.20
C LEU A 129 -56.47 10.51 -24.85
N GLY A 130 -56.28 11.78 -25.22
CA GLY A 130 -57.22 12.88 -25.00
C GLY A 130 -57.57 13.61 -26.29
#